data_AF-A0A094QFD3-F1
#
_entry.id   AF-A0A094QFD3-F1
#
_cell.length_a   1.000
_cell.length_b   1.000
_cell.length_c   1.000
_cell.angle_alpha   90.00
_cell.angle_beta   90.00
_cell.angle_gamma   90.00
#
_symmetry.space_group_name_H-M   'P 1'
#
loop_
_entity.id
_entity.type
_entity.pdbx_description
1 polymer ?
#
loop_
_entity_poly.entity_id
_entity_poly.type
_entity_poly.pdbx_seq_one_letter_code
_entity_poly.pdbx_strand_id
1 'polypeptide(L)'
;MCGQAESRKERTLNLLNKAIITASVLLLSIFSVFPSAQAHSDLISSDPAAGANLEKIPESFSLTFNEELISIDGESVNSLTLQGVDGKRYELLAPTVVGAVLSAELGAAEYPAETYLLSYRAVSADGHPITGEITFSTQSPTTIDSEPIVPVTTSQMPEPATSSSNTLIYSIGGLLLVVGILFGIKRKRGSWHK
;
A
#
# COMPACT_ATOMS: atom_id res chain seq x y z
N MET A 1 -5.87 75.33 27.89
CA MET A 1 -6.40 74.23 27.03
C MET A 1 -5.37 73.10 26.73
N CYS A 2 -4.16 73.08 27.33
CA CYS A 2 -3.11 72.12 26.95
C CYS A 2 -3.35 70.66 27.42
N GLY A 3 -3.78 70.44 28.68
CA GLY A 3 -3.86 69.09 29.27
C GLY A 3 -4.91 68.13 28.68
N GLN A 4 -5.88 68.64 27.92
CA GLN A 4 -6.89 67.81 27.24
C GLN A 4 -6.33 67.07 26.02
N ALA A 5 -5.25 67.58 25.41
CA ALA A 5 -4.59 66.91 24.29
C ALA A 5 -3.76 65.70 24.76
N GLU A 6 -2.98 65.88 25.82
CA GLU A 6 -2.13 64.83 26.39
C GLU A 6 -2.95 63.65 26.92
N SER A 7 -4.05 63.93 27.64
CA SER A 7 -4.96 62.87 28.13
C SER A 7 -5.63 62.07 27.00
N ARG A 8 -5.87 62.67 25.83
CA ARG A 8 -6.35 61.91 24.65
C ARG A 8 -5.26 61.02 24.07
N LYS A 9 -4.02 61.52 23.92
CA LYS A 9 -2.89 60.74 23.39
C LYS A 9 -2.65 59.48 24.23
N GLU A 10 -2.54 59.63 25.55
CA GLU A 10 -2.36 58.52 26.49
C GLU A 10 -3.50 57.48 26.38
N ARG A 11 -4.75 57.93 26.27
CA ARG A 11 -5.88 57.01 26.05
C ARG A 11 -5.80 56.32 24.70
N THR A 12 -5.45 57.01 23.63
CA THR A 12 -5.31 56.39 22.29
C THR A 12 -4.16 55.39 22.23
N LEU A 13 -3.01 55.68 22.84
CA LEU A 13 -1.86 54.78 22.89
C LEU A 13 -2.17 53.52 23.71
N ASN A 14 -2.81 53.66 24.88
CA ASN A 14 -3.22 52.52 25.70
C ASN A 14 -4.30 51.66 25.01
N LEU A 15 -5.20 52.25 24.21
CA LEU A 15 -6.16 51.51 23.39
C LEU A 15 -5.47 50.80 22.21
N LEU A 16 -4.50 51.44 21.55
CA LEU A 16 -3.74 50.83 20.45
C LEU A 16 -2.91 49.63 20.95
N ASN A 17 -2.19 49.79 22.06
CA ASN A 17 -1.38 48.73 22.66
C ASN A 17 -2.26 47.56 23.10
N LYS A 18 -3.43 47.83 23.69
CA LYS A 18 -4.42 46.78 24.01
C LYS A 18 -4.88 46.04 22.76
N ALA A 19 -5.24 46.76 21.69
CA ALA A 19 -5.67 46.16 20.43
C ALA A 19 -4.59 45.25 19.82
N ILE A 20 -3.33 45.72 19.80
CA ILE A 20 -2.16 44.96 19.34
C ILE A 20 -1.98 43.69 20.17
N ILE A 21 -1.99 43.78 21.51
CA ILE A 21 -1.86 42.62 22.40
C ILE A 21 -3.00 41.62 22.17
N THR A 22 -4.26 42.08 22.08
CA THR A 22 -5.40 41.18 21.81
C THR A 22 -5.31 40.52 20.44
N ALA A 23 -4.86 41.25 19.41
CA ALA A 23 -4.66 40.69 18.07
C ALA A 23 -3.53 39.66 18.07
N SER A 24 -2.41 39.92 18.75
CA SER A 24 -1.29 38.98 18.89
C SER A 24 -1.69 37.70 19.64
N VAL A 25 -2.41 37.83 20.76
CA VAL A 25 -2.91 36.66 21.53
C VAL A 25 -3.91 35.85 20.70
N LEU A 26 -4.80 36.52 19.96
CA LEU A 26 -5.74 35.83 19.07
C LEU A 26 -5.01 35.09 17.94
N LEU A 27 -4.01 35.72 17.30
CA LEU A 27 -3.20 35.08 16.27
C LEU A 27 -2.45 33.86 16.81
N LEU A 28 -1.83 33.97 17.98
CA LEU A 28 -1.06 32.88 18.58
C LEU A 28 -1.98 31.71 18.99
N SER A 29 -3.19 32.01 19.45
CA SER A 29 -4.21 30.98 19.75
C SER A 29 -4.66 30.21 18.51
N ILE A 30 -4.71 30.84 17.34
CA ILE A 30 -5.08 30.19 16.06
C ILE A 30 -3.99 29.19 15.61
N PHE A 31 -2.71 29.49 15.85
CA PHE A 31 -1.60 28.59 15.48
C PHE A 31 -1.46 27.34 16.39
N SER A 32 -2.07 27.33 17.57
CA SER A 32 -2.01 26.19 18.50
C SER A 32 -2.99 25.05 18.16
N VAL A 33 -3.78 25.16 17.09
CA VAL A 33 -4.83 24.19 16.71
C VAL A 33 -4.56 23.53 15.35
N PHE A 34 -3.33 23.58 14.85
CA PHE A 34 -2.94 22.73 13.73
C PHE A 34 -2.72 21.30 14.24
N PRO A 35 -3.56 20.31 13.86
CA PRO A 35 -3.23 18.92 14.13
C PRO A 35 -1.94 18.59 13.37
N SER A 36 -1.06 17.84 14.01
CA SER A 36 0.09 17.22 13.32
C SER A 36 -0.45 16.42 12.15
N ALA A 37 -0.15 16.83 10.92
CA ALA A 37 -0.46 16.03 9.75
C ALA A 37 0.40 14.76 9.80
N GLN A 38 -0.18 13.64 10.24
CA GLN A 38 0.45 12.33 10.06
C GLN A 38 0.43 12.03 8.56
N ALA A 39 1.54 12.38 7.91
CA ALA A 39 1.87 12.06 6.52
C ALA A 39 2.90 10.94 6.49
N HIS A 40 2.75 9.96 7.38
CA HIS A 40 3.60 8.79 7.45
C HIS A 40 2.88 7.60 6.81
N SER A 41 3.68 6.70 6.27
CA SER A 41 3.21 5.51 5.58
C SER A 41 2.61 4.54 6.60
N ASP A 42 1.34 4.19 6.42
CA ASP A 42 0.50 3.46 7.38
C ASP A 42 -0.04 2.17 6.75
N LEU A 43 -0.24 1.14 7.58
CA LEU A 43 -0.95 -0.08 7.19
C LEU A 43 -2.46 0.22 7.03
N ILE A 44 -2.99 0.01 5.83
CA ILE A 44 -4.41 0.20 5.50
C ILE A 44 -5.24 -1.04 5.80
N SER A 45 -4.73 -2.22 5.46
CA SER A 45 -5.39 -3.49 5.71
C SER A 45 -4.41 -4.66 5.81
N SER A 46 -4.88 -5.74 6.42
CA SER A 46 -4.18 -7.01 6.52
C SER A 46 -5.14 -8.16 6.22
N ASP A 47 -4.63 -9.20 5.57
CA ASP A 47 -5.23 -10.52 5.50
C ASP A 47 -4.20 -11.53 6.07
N PRO A 48 -4.53 -12.24 7.16
CA PRO A 48 -5.76 -12.14 7.93
C PRO A 48 -5.84 -10.81 8.70
N ALA A 49 -7.06 -10.32 8.90
CA ALA A 49 -7.31 -9.07 9.62
C ALA A 49 -6.90 -9.16 11.10
N ALA A 50 -6.47 -8.04 11.68
CA ALA A 50 -6.17 -7.94 13.11
C ALA A 50 -7.37 -8.36 13.98
N GLY A 51 -7.12 -9.28 14.92
CA GLY A 51 -8.14 -9.88 15.78
C GLY A 51 -8.98 -10.99 15.13
N ALA A 52 -8.65 -11.42 13.90
CA ALA A 52 -9.39 -12.49 13.22
C ALA A 52 -9.35 -13.81 14.02
N ASN A 53 -10.46 -14.54 13.95
CA ASN A 53 -10.58 -15.91 14.43
C ASN A 53 -10.93 -16.79 13.24
N LEU A 54 -9.99 -17.65 12.86
CA LEU A 54 -10.02 -18.46 11.66
C LEU A 54 -10.23 -19.92 12.03
N GLU A 55 -10.76 -20.71 11.09
CA GLU A 55 -10.79 -22.17 11.26
C GLU A 55 -9.37 -22.74 11.20
N LYS A 56 -8.56 -22.29 10.24
CA LYS A 56 -7.17 -22.69 10.01
C LYS A 56 -6.30 -21.49 9.70
N ILE A 57 -4.98 -21.66 9.81
CA ILE A 57 -4.01 -20.67 9.32
C ILE A 57 -4.10 -20.56 7.78
N PRO A 58 -4.04 -19.34 7.20
CA PRO A 58 -4.05 -19.18 5.74
C PRO A 58 -2.69 -19.54 5.14
N GLU A 59 -2.69 -20.04 3.90
CA GLU A 59 -1.45 -20.42 3.17
C GLU A 59 -0.54 -19.21 2.86
N SER A 60 -1.09 -18.00 2.90
CA SER A 60 -0.35 -16.75 2.69
C SER A 60 -0.89 -15.61 3.56
N PHE A 61 -0.05 -14.59 3.70
CA PHE A 61 -0.32 -13.33 4.40
C PHE A 61 -0.19 -12.17 3.43
N SER A 62 -1.02 -11.15 3.57
CA SER A 62 -0.96 -9.95 2.73
C SER A 62 -1.23 -8.68 3.54
N LEU A 63 -0.34 -7.71 3.44
CA LEU A 63 -0.41 -6.41 4.11
C LEU A 63 -0.44 -5.32 3.05
N THR A 64 -1.49 -4.49 3.06
CA THR A 64 -1.65 -3.37 2.13
C THR A 64 -1.40 -2.06 2.86
N PHE A 65 -0.51 -1.24 2.31
CA PHE A 65 -0.13 0.07 2.84
C PHE A 65 -0.79 1.21 2.04
N ASN A 66 -0.71 2.43 2.55
CA ASN A 66 -1.21 3.63 1.86
C ASN A 66 -0.29 4.13 0.72
N GLU A 67 0.94 3.63 0.65
CA GLU A 67 1.98 4.03 -0.29
C GLU A 67 2.72 2.82 -0.87
N GLU A 68 3.38 3.00 -2.02
CA GLU A 68 4.25 1.97 -2.61
C GLU A 68 5.42 1.64 -1.68
N LEU A 69 5.86 0.38 -1.72
CA LEU A 69 6.99 -0.11 -0.94
C LEU A 69 8.24 -0.25 -1.81
N ILE A 70 9.40 0.03 -1.21
CA ILE A 70 10.70 -0.20 -1.85
C ILE A 70 10.99 -1.70 -1.89
N SER A 71 11.37 -2.19 -3.06
CA SER A 71 11.99 -3.51 -3.24
C SER A 71 13.33 -3.32 -3.95
N ILE A 72 14.36 -4.08 -3.53
CA ILE A 72 15.72 -4.02 -4.07
C ILE A 72 16.15 -5.44 -4.41
N ASP A 73 16.46 -5.69 -5.69
CA ASP A 73 16.85 -7.01 -6.16
C ASP A 73 18.10 -7.52 -5.42
N GLY A 74 17.94 -8.63 -4.68
CA GLY A 74 19.00 -9.25 -3.89
C GLY A 74 19.16 -8.72 -2.46
N GLU A 75 18.35 -7.76 -2.00
CA GLU A 75 18.38 -7.25 -0.61
C GLU A 75 17.03 -7.42 0.11
N SER A 76 17.08 -7.97 1.33
CA SER A 76 15.89 -8.15 2.19
C SER A 76 15.56 -6.87 2.98
N VAL A 77 15.09 -5.84 2.29
CA VAL A 77 14.70 -4.56 2.94
C VAL A 77 13.32 -4.60 3.61
N ASN A 78 12.47 -5.58 3.27
CA ASN A 78 11.18 -5.83 3.93
C ASN A 78 11.18 -7.23 4.57
N SER A 79 10.41 -7.41 5.64
CA SER A 79 10.33 -8.69 6.37
C SER A 79 8.95 -8.92 6.97
N LEU A 80 8.47 -10.15 6.86
CA LEU A 80 7.34 -10.69 7.64
C LEU A 80 7.88 -11.77 8.59
N THR A 81 7.28 -11.93 9.76
CA THR A 81 7.68 -12.96 10.74
C THR A 81 6.47 -13.45 11.50
N LEU A 82 6.28 -14.77 11.52
CA LEU A 82 5.19 -15.43 12.23
C LEU A 82 5.70 -16.08 13.53
N GLN A 83 4.97 -15.87 14.62
CA GLN A 83 5.31 -16.41 15.95
C GLN A 83 4.05 -16.95 16.66
N GLY A 84 4.17 -18.09 17.34
CA GLY A 84 3.13 -18.67 18.20
C GLY A 84 3.12 -18.07 19.62
N VAL A 85 2.13 -18.43 20.44
CA VAL A 85 1.99 -17.91 21.82
C VAL A 85 3.14 -18.32 22.76
N ASP A 86 3.82 -19.41 22.43
CA ASP A 86 5.00 -19.93 23.14
C ASP A 86 6.31 -19.21 22.76
N GLY A 87 6.26 -18.29 21.79
CA GLY A 87 7.42 -17.60 21.24
C GLY A 87 8.15 -18.37 20.13
N LYS A 88 7.71 -19.57 19.75
CA LYS A 88 8.23 -20.32 18.61
C LYS A 88 8.02 -19.52 17.33
N ARG A 89 9.08 -19.35 16.55
CA ARG A 89 8.98 -18.79 15.20
C ARG A 89 8.61 -19.87 14.20
N TYR A 90 7.75 -19.50 13.27
CA TYR A 90 7.38 -20.31 12.13
C TYR A 90 8.00 -19.71 10.88
N GLU A 91 8.51 -20.57 9.99
CA GLU A 91 9.13 -20.13 8.75
C GLU A 91 8.06 -19.63 7.77
N LEU A 92 8.39 -18.53 7.09
CA LEU A 92 7.64 -17.99 5.96
C LEU A 92 8.57 -17.98 4.75
N LEU A 93 8.03 -18.22 3.56
CA LEU A 93 8.78 -18.05 2.33
C LEU A 93 9.17 -16.58 2.12
N ALA A 94 10.15 -16.35 1.26
CA ALA A 94 10.72 -15.02 1.04
C ALA A 94 9.62 -13.98 0.71
N PRO A 95 9.52 -12.85 1.44
CA PRO A 95 8.45 -11.90 1.25
C PRO A 95 8.56 -11.22 -0.12
N THR A 96 7.42 -11.10 -0.80
CA THR A 96 7.28 -10.46 -2.10
C THR A 96 6.60 -9.11 -1.95
N VAL A 97 7.03 -8.12 -2.74
CA VAL A 97 6.43 -6.78 -2.80
C VAL A 97 5.84 -6.52 -4.18
N VAL A 98 4.59 -6.06 -4.22
CA VAL A 98 3.92 -5.61 -5.45
C VAL A 98 3.23 -4.28 -5.18
N GLY A 99 3.89 -3.18 -5.58
CA GLY A 99 3.40 -1.82 -5.31
C GLY A 99 3.30 -1.56 -3.81
N ALA A 100 2.08 -1.29 -3.33
CA ALA A 100 1.78 -1.04 -1.91
C ALA A 100 1.48 -2.31 -1.08
N VAL A 101 1.70 -3.51 -1.64
CA VAL A 101 1.37 -4.80 -1.01
C VAL A 101 2.63 -5.57 -0.67
N LEU A 102 2.75 -6.00 0.59
CA LEU A 102 3.76 -6.94 1.10
C LEU A 102 3.08 -8.27 1.40
N SER A 103 3.57 -9.37 0.81
CA SER A 103 3.00 -10.70 1.01
C SER A 103 4.07 -11.75 1.30
N ALA A 104 3.71 -12.81 2.04
CA ALA A 104 4.55 -13.97 2.26
C ALA A 104 3.71 -15.24 2.38
N GLU A 105 4.23 -16.37 1.91
CA GLU A 105 3.58 -17.69 2.00
C GLU A 105 4.10 -18.46 3.22
N LEU A 106 3.32 -19.43 3.72
CA LEU A 106 3.78 -20.32 4.78
C LEU A 106 4.91 -21.23 4.31
N GLY A 107 5.92 -21.42 5.17
CA GLY A 107 6.87 -22.51 5.02
C GLY A 107 6.24 -23.87 5.36
N ALA A 108 6.97 -24.95 5.06
CA ALA A 108 6.54 -26.28 5.46
C ALA A 108 6.74 -26.50 6.97
N ALA A 109 5.64 -26.67 7.71
CA ALA A 109 5.63 -26.96 9.13
C ALA A 109 4.27 -27.52 9.60
N GLU A 110 4.26 -28.00 10.85
CA GLU A 110 3.02 -28.19 11.60
C GLU A 110 2.69 -26.91 12.38
N TYR A 111 1.48 -26.39 12.14
CA TYR A 111 0.89 -25.18 12.69
C TYR A 111 -0.26 -25.56 13.65
N PRO A 112 -0.06 -25.50 14.98
CA PRO A 112 -1.11 -25.79 15.96
C PRO A 112 -2.30 -24.84 15.89
N ALA A 113 -3.41 -25.25 16.51
CA ALA A 113 -4.52 -24.35 16.82
C ALA A 113 -4.11 -23.42 17.97
N GLU A 114 -3.65 -22.23 17.65
CA GLU A 114 -3.19 -21.21 18.61
C GLU A 114 -3.45 -19.78 18.12
N THR A 115 -3.08 -18.81 18.96
CA THR A 115 -2.98 -17.39 18.58
C THR A 115 -1.60 -17.13 18.01
N TYR A 116 -1.55 -16.46 16.86
CA TYR A 116 -0.33 -16.11 16.17
C TYR A 116 -0.10 -14.59 16.21
N LEU A 117 1.17 -14.20 16.28
CA LEU A 117 1.67 -12.86 16.12
C LEU A 117 2.40 -12.77 14.77
N LEU A 118 1.88 -11.97 13.86
CA LEU A 118 2.51 -11.64 12.58
C LEU A 118 3.14 -10.25 12.69
N SER A 119 4.44 -10.21 12.94
CA SER A 119 5.22 -8.97 12.98
C SER A 119 5.70 -8.61 11.57
N TYR A 120 5.67 -7.33 11.21
CA TYR A 120 6.14 -6.84 9.92
C TYR A 120 7.10 -5.67 10.04
N ARG A 121 7.99 -5.56 9.06
CA ARG A 121 8.73 -4.35 8.74
C ARG A 121 8.69 -4.13 7.24
N ALA A 122 8.19 -2.98 6.81
CA ALA A 122 8.17 -2.53 5.43
C ALA A 122 8.98 -1.23 5.30
N VAL A 123 9.41 -0.88 4.09
CA VAL A 123 10.00 0.43 3.78
C VAL A 123 9.20 1.06 2.65
N SER A 124 8.58 2.21 2.91
CA SER A 124 7.83 3.00 1.94
C SER A 124 8.71 3.66 0.89
N ALA A 125 8.13 4.06 -0.24
CA ALA A 125 8.81 4.73 -1.35
C ALA A 125 9.49 6.07 -0.97
N ASP A 126 9.10 6.67 0.15
CA ASP A 126 9.74 7.86 0.71
C ASP A 126 10.99 7.55 1.59
N GLY A 127 11.25 6.26 1.84
CA GLY A 127 12.41 5.74 2.57
C GLY A 127 12.18 5.49 4.07
N HIS A 128 10.98 5.72 4.62
CA HIS A 128 10.73 5.48 6.04
C HIS A 128 10.42 4.00 6.35
N PRO A 129 10.94 3.43 7.45
CA PRO A 129 10.57 2.10 7.89
C PRO A 129 9.24 2.12 8.64
N ILE A 130 8.28 1.32 8.18
CA ILE A 130 7.01 1.03 8.85
C ILE A 130 7.17 -0.28 9.62
N THR A 131 6.76 -0.33 10.88
CA THR A 131 6.80 -1.56 11.69
C THR A 131 5.51 -1.73 12.47
N GLY A 132 5.02 -2.95 12.59
CA GLY A 132 3.87 -3.25 13.42
C GLY A 132 3.62 -4.74 13.58
N GLU A 133 2.51 -5.07 14.22
CA GLU A 133 2.15 -6.43 14.58
C GLU A 133 0.65 -6.66 14.36
N ILE A 134 0.31 -7.85 13.87
CA ILE A 134 -1.06 -8.29 13.61
C ILE A 134 -1.27 -9.59 14.39
N THR A 135 -2.20 -9.59 15.34
CA THR A 135 -2.61 -10.79 16.08
C THR A 135 -3.82 -11.44 15.44
N PHE A 136 -3.80 -12.76 15.28
CA PHE A 136 -4.95 -13.55 14.84
C PHE A 136 -4.97 -14.91 15.53
N SER A 137 -6.07 -15.64 15.45
CA SER A 137 -6.26 -16.92 16.14
C SER A 137 -6.82 -18.00 15.21
N THR A 138 -6.50 -19.26 15.51
CA THR A 138 -6.89 -20.44 14.71
C THR A 138 -7.55 -21.49 15.59
N GLN A 139 -8.50 -22.25 15.05
CA GLN A 139 -9.28 -23.24 15.81
C GLN A 139 -8.85 -24.69 15.56
N SER A 140 -8.30 -24.98 14.37
CA SER A 140 -7.87 -26.31 13.94
C SER A 140 -6.40 -26.29 13.48
N PRO A 141 -5.60 -27.33 13.82
CA PRO A 141 -4.22 -27.43 13.36
C PRO A 141 -4.14 -27.63 11.85
N THR A 142 -3.02 -27.24 11.26
CA THR A 142 -2.72 -27.33 9.83
C THR A 142 -1.30 -27.84 9.65
N THR A 143 -1.10 -28.76 8.70
CA THR A 143 0.22 -29.23 8.31
C THR A 143 0.46 -28.81 6.87
N ILE A 144 1.49 -28.00 6.64
CA ILE A 144 2.00 -27.70 5.30
C ILE A 144 3.20 -28.62 5.09
N ASP A 145 3.05 -29.59 4.21
CA ASP A 145 4.15 -30.49 3.83
C ASP A 145 5.08 -29.76 2.86
N SER A 146 6.38 -30.07 2.87
CA SER A 146 7.28 -29.64 1.80
C SER A 146 6.94 -30.45 0.56
N GLU A 147 6.02 -29.95 -0.27
CA GLU A 147 5.60 -30.70 -1.46
C GLU A 147 6.84 -31.05 -2.31
N PRO A 148 7.19 -32.33 -2.45
CA PRO A 148 8.29 -32.70 -3.30
C PRO A 148 7.88 -32.34 -4.72
N ILE A 149 8.69 -31.52 -5.39
CA ILE A 149 8.65 -31.31 -6.84
C ILE A 149 8.97 -32.64 -7.54
N VAL A 150 8.00 -33.54 -7.52
CA VAL A 150 7.91 -34.64 -8.47
C VAL A 150 7.59 -34.00 -9.81
N PRO A 151 8.48 -34.05 -10.81
CA PRO A 151 8.08 -33.65 -12.14
C PRO A 151 6.93 -34.58 -12.54
N VAL A 152 5.76 -34.00 -12.82
CA VAL A 152 4.62 -34.74 -13.38
C VAL A 152 5.07 -35.24 -14.74
N THR A 153 5.65 -36.44 -14.74
CA THR A 153 6.02 -37.15 -15.95
C THR A 153 4.72 -37.66 -16.54
N THR A 154 4.12 -36.80 -17.36
CA THR A 154 3.12 -37.20 -18.35
C THR A 154 3.78 -38.27 -19.21
N SER A 155 3.49 -39.53 -18.89
CA SER A 155 4.03 -40.68 -19.58
C SER A 155 3.48 -40.67 -21.01
N GLN A 156 4.26 -40.15 -21.95
CA GLN A 156 3.93 -40.16 -23.37
C GLN A 156 3.97 -41.59 -23.89
N MET A 157 2.79 -42.14 -24.17
CA MET A 157 2.66 -43.21 -25.15
C MET A 157 2.82 -42.59 -26.55
N PRO A 158 3.71 -43.08 -27.41
CA PRO A 158 3.92 -42.51 -28.74
C PRO A 158 2.84 -43.00 -29.72
N GLU A 159 2.13 -42.07 -30.36
CA GLU A 159 1.35 -42.36 -31.57
C GLU A 159 1.94 -41.57 -32.76
N PRO A 160 2.42 -42.24 -33.82
CA PRO A 160 3.02 -41.57 -34.97
C PRO A 160 1.97 -41.26 -36.05
N ALA A 161 1.64 -39.98 -36.22
CA ALA A 161 0.91 -39.50 -37.39
C ALA A 161 1.58 -38.24 -37.99
N THR A 162 2.16 -38.42 -39.16
CA THR A 162 2.88 -37.41 -39.94
C THR A 162 1.94 -36.33 -40.51
N SER A 163 2.54 -35.22 -40.98
CA SER A 163 1.98 -34.21 -41.90
C SER A 163 1.29 -33.01 -41.22
N SER A 164 1.55 -31.76 -41.61
CA SER A 164 2.53 -31.23 -42.57
C SER A 164 2.76 -29.74 -42.33
N SER A 165 3.98 -29.28 -42.62
CA SER A 165 4.29 -27.84 -42.71
C SER A 165 3.39 -27.16 -43.73
N ASN A 166 2.88 -25.97 -43.39
CA ASN A 166 2.68 -24.89 -44.36
C ASN A 166 2.87 -23.53 -43.69
N THR A 167 3.75 -22.74 -44.29
CA THR A 167 4.17 -21.41 -43.85
C THR A 167 3.30 -20.33 -44.50
N LEU A 168 3.31 -19.12 -43.92
CA LEU A 168 2.87 -17.83 -44.49
C LEU A 168 1.38 -17.47 -44.43
N ILE A 169 1.16 -16.14 -44.36
CA ILE A 169 -0.09 -15.37 -44.51
C ILE A 169 -1.02 -15.43 -43.28
N TYR A 170 -1.40 -14.33 -42.60
CA TYR A 170 -1.17 -12.88 -42.84
C TYR A 170 -0.88 -12.08 -41.54
N SER A 171 -0.51 -10.80 -41.72
CA SER A 171 -0.16 -9.81 -40.69
C SER A 171 -1.29 -8.79 -40.39
N ILE A 172 -1.21 -8.15 -39.22
CA ILE A 172 -1.71 -6.79 -38.90
C ILE A 172 -3.22 -6.53 -39.12
N GLY A 173 -4.01 -6.58 -38.04
CA GLY A 173 -5.44 -6.25 -38.04
C GLY A 173 -5.94 -5.41 -36.85
N GLY A 174 -5.05 -4.80 -36.06
CA GLY A 174 -5.38 -4.17 -34.77
C GLY A 174 -5.06 -2.68 -34.61
N LEU A 175 -4.56 -2.00 -35.64
CA LEU A 175 -4.04 -0.61 -35.53
C LEU A 175 -4.62 0.36 -36.58
N LEU A 176 -5.91 0.25 -36.91
CA LEU A 176 -6.60 1.21 -37.80
C LEU A 176 -8.05 1.56 -37.38
N LEU A 177 -8.32 1.68 -36.08
CA LEU A 177 -9.63 2.16 -35.59
C LEU A 177 -9.61 3.42 -34.69
N VAL A 178 -8.45 3.87 -34.21
CA VAL A 178 -8.36 5.07 -33.34
C VAL A 178 -8.08 6.36 -34.13
N VAL A 179 -7.31 6.29 -35.23
CA VAL A 179 -6.94 7.49 -36.03
C VAL A 179 -8.12 8.05 -36.84
N GLY A 180 -9.04 7.20 -37.30
CA GLY A 180 -10.20 7.62 -38.10
C GLY A 180 -11.22 8.47 -37.34
N ILE A 181 -11.41 8.19 -36.04
CA ILE A 181 -12.40 8.88 -35.20
C ILE A 181 -11.96 10.33 -34.88
N LEU A 182 -10.65 10.55 -34.69
CA LEU A 182 -10.11 11.88 -34.39
C LEU A 182 -10.07 12.82 -35.61
N PHE A 183 -9.93 12.30 -36.84
CA PHE A 183 -9.93 13.14 -38.05
C PHE A 183 -11.34 13.54 -38.52
N GLY A 184 -12.35 12.70 -38.27
CA GLY A 184 -13.74 12.94 -38.69
C GLY A 184 -14.41 14.15 -38.01
N ILE A 185 -14.07 14.43 -36.74
CA ILE A 185 -14.74 15.48 -35.96
C ILE A 185 -14.27 16.90 -36.37
N LYS A 186 -13.02 17.05 -36.84
CA LYS A 186 -12.45 18.38 -37.15
C LYS A 186 -12.94 18.97 -38.49
N ARG A 187 -13.51 18.18 -39.40
CA ARG A 187 -13.94 18.66 -40.74
C ARG A 187 -15.34 19.31 -40.76
N LYS A 188 -16.12 19.28 -39.68
CA LYS A 188 -17.53 19.73 -39.64
C LYS A 188 -17.78 21.09 -38.95
N ARG A 189 -16.74 21.92 -38.76
CA ARG A 189 -16.85 23.34 -38.34
C ARG A 189 -15.99 24.22 -39.25
N GLY A 190 -16.55 24.57 -40.42
CA GLY A 190 -15.86 25.33 -41.46
C GLY A 190 -16.80 25.74 -42.60
N SER A 191 -17.77 26.59 -42.30
CA SER A 191 -18.60 27.34 -43.25
C SER A 191 -19.24 28.52 -42.51
N TRP A 192 -19.77 29.50 -43.25
CA TRP A 192 -20.26 30.81 -42.77
C TRP A 192 -19.16 31.82 -42.41
N HIS A 193 -18.54 32.40 -43.44
CA HIS A 193 -18.46 33.87 -43.59
C HIS A 193 -18.12 34.23 -45.05
N LYS A 194 -19.09 34.86 -45.72
CA LYS A 194 -18.93 35.89 -46.75
C LYS A 194 -20.07 36.88 -46.57
#